data_AF-A0A1G9TZ11-F1
#
_entry.id   AF-A0A1G9TZ11-F1
#
_cell.length_a   1.000
_cell.length_b   1.000
_cell.length_c   1.000
_cell.angle_alpha   90.00
_cell.angle_beta   90.00
_cell.angle_gamma   90.00
#
_symmetry.space_group_name_H-M   'P 1'
#
loop_
_entity.id
_entity.type
_entity.pdbx_description
1 polymer ?
#
loop_
_entity_poly.entity_id
_entity_poly.type
_entity_poly.pdbx_seq_one_letter_code
_entity_poly.pdbx_strand_id
1 'polypeptide(L)'
;MRRRRLLASLSTAGLSGLAGCGGRLPFGPSDAATSTPTPSTTPTAEPEAEDAQWLAVKNTRAVSTYVTVVVEAVDGSDSFFDSADLFSGEQVRFRAAAAPDSEYEVILETADGERITSRWETARELDGLTAYLTDDGVDFWRSVRCRPGCAVSDAVEADDLPLIGDGTGRWYAPASLVLQNPTDSERPVETSVSLRGSTVLDAAYRLPARTELWVPISYRTGTYTVAVDSDDRSTETEWPVPAVPQRHVRLDESVAVGCGPATPQLAVSNNDSIEQELTVSLHRDDELQFSRRLTLDPEETVEFTPVMDSGPYEVRVERDGETFSTTWWACPPREVATLLVDAAGGVSLQQGGPQPG
;
A
#
# COMPACT_ATOMS: atom_id res chain seq x y z
N MET A 1 46.57 -5.26 -9.95
CA MET A 1 47.00 -6.20 -8.90
C MET A 1 45.81 -6.46 -7.98
N ARG A 2 45.42 -7.72 -7.83
CA ARG A 2 44.31 -8.19 -6.97
C ARG A 2 44.68 -8.05 -5.49
N ARG A 3 43.74 -7.61 -4.64
CA ARG A 3 43.61 -8.12 -3.26
C ARG A 3 42.15 -8.36 -2.91
N ARG A 4 41.81 -9.65 -2.90
CA ARG A 4 40.65 -10.31 -2.28
C ARG A 4 41.01 -10.72 -0.84
N ARG A 5 39.97 -11.07 -0.07
CA ARG A 5 39.90 -11.82 1.21
C ARG A 5 39.70 -10.90 2.42
N LEU A 6 38.74 -11.14 3.31
CA LEU A 6 38.46 -12.43 3.97
C LEU A 6 36.96 -12.65 4.27
N LEU A 7 36.45 -13.81 3.84
CA LEU A 7 35.34 -14.54 4.47
C LEU A 7 35.93 -15.87 4.94
N ALA A 8 35.79 -16.15 6.23
CA ALA A 8 36.01 -17.42 6.91
C ALA A 8 35.26 -17.27 8.25
N SER A 9 34.47 -18.20 8.77
CA SER A 9 34.38 -19.65 8.56
C SER A 9 33.31 -20.14 9.54
N LEU A 10 32.46 -21.10 9.16
CA LEU A 10 31.86 -22.04 10.12
C LEU A 10 31.59 -23.35 9.41
N SER A 11 32.44 -24.33 9.73
CA SER A 11 32.38 -25.71 9.25
C SER A 11 31.62 -26.58 10.25
N THR A 12 30.76 -27.41 9.67
CA THR A 12 30.07 -28.61 10.14
C THR A 12 30.81 -29.55 11.12
N ALA A 13 30.07 -30.08 12.11
CA ALA A 13 29.97 -31.51 12.53
C ALA A 13 29.04 -31.57 13.77
N GLY A 14 28.16 -32.56 14.01
CA GLY A 14 28.23 -33.96 13.64
C GLY A 14 26.90 -34.71 13.90
N LEU A 15 26.82 -35.88 13.26
CA LEU A 15 25.73 -36.86 13.24
C LEU A 15 26.01 -38.01 14.20
N SER A 16 24.99 -38.49 14.92
CA SER A 16 24.71 -39.90 15.33
C SER A 16 23.53 -39.86 16.32
N GLY A 17 22.47 -40.68 16.31
CA GLY A 17 22.11 -41.89 15.58
C GLY A 17 21.47 -42.87 16.58
N LEU A 18 20.21 -43.31 16.39
CA LEU A 18 19.66 -44.67 16.60
C LEU A 18 18.13 -44.71 16.82
N ALA A 19 17.47 -45.45 15.90
CA ALA A 19 16.41 -46.47 16.07
C ALA A 19 15.15 -46.24 16.94
N GLY A 20 14.00 -46.63 16.39
CA GLY A 20 12.99 -47.40 17.16
C GLY A 20 11.52 -47.08 16.89
N CYS A 21 10.78 -48.09 16.45
CA CYS A 21 9.35 -48.12 16.13
C CYS A 21 8.37 -47.69 17.24
N GLY A 22 7.25 -47.09 16.84
CA GLY A 22 5.88 -47.55 17.15
C GLY A 22 5.32 -47.40 18.58
N GLY A 23 4.22 -46.66 18.68
CA GLY A 23 3.09 -47.05 19.52
C GLY A 23 2.76 -46.20 20.76
N ARG A 24 1.54 -45.64 20.71
CA ARG A 24 0.57 -45.39 21.81
C ARG A 24 0.96 -44.49 23.00
N LEU A 25 0.10 -43.48 23.18
CA LEU A 25 -0.09 -42.66 24.40
C LEU A 25 -0.11 -43.51 25.69
N PRO A 26 0.36 -42.94 26.81
CA PRO A 26 -0.60 -42.54 27.85
C PRO A 26 -0.24 -41.24 28.61
N PHE A 27 -1.27 -40.71 29.28
CA PHE A 27 -1.33 -39.55 30.16
C PHE A 27 -0.23 -39.44 31.25
N GLY A 28 0.17 -38.20 31.56
CA GLY A 28 0.50 -37.78 32.94
C GLY A 28 1.88 -37.13 33.17
N PRO A 29 2.01 -36.18 34.12
CA PRO A 29 2.81 -34.96 33.98
C PRO A 29 4.17 -35.01 34.71
N SER A 30 5.19 -34.29 34.20
CA SER A 30 6.28 -33.73 35.03
C SER A 30 7.14 -32.75 34.23
N ASP A 31 7.58 -31.71 34.93
CA ASP A 31 8.28 -30.50 34.52
C ASP A 31 9.55 -30.65 33.65
N ALA A 32 9.68 -29.77 32.66
CA ALA A 32 10.91 -29.02 32.34
C ALA A 32 10.60 -27.99 31.22
N ALA A 33 9.95 -26.87 31.58
CA ALA A 33 9.86 -25.73 30.67
C ALA A 33 11.24 -25.04 30.60
N THR A 34 11.96 -25.26 29.50
CA THR A 34 13.08 -24.41 29.11
C THR A 34 12.54 -23.04 28.75
N SER A 35 12.61 -22.09 29.69
CA SER A 35 12.29 -20.69 29.47
C SER A 35 13.20 -20.12 28.40
N THR A 36 12.71 -20.04 27.17
CA THR A 36 13.33 -19.19 26.13
C THR A 36 12.87 -17.76 26.45
N PRO A 37 13.77 -16.79 26.67
CA PRO A 37 13.36 -15.41 26.88
C PRO A 37 12.79 -14.86 25.57
N THR A 38 11.47 -14.77 25.49
CA THR A 38 10.80 -13.92 24.49
C THR A 38 11.10 -12.47 24.88
N PRO A 39 11.72 -11.64 24.02
CA PRO A 39 11.77 -10.21 24.29
C PRO A 39 10.33 -9.69 24.26
N SER A 40 9.81 -9.31 25.43
CA SER A 40 8.63 -8.44 25.52
C SER A 40 9.05 -7.05 25.09
N THR A 41 8.84 -6.71 23.83
CA THR A 41 8.76 -5.33 23.38
C THR A 41 7.40 -4.78 23.77
N THR A 42 7.31 -4.26 24.99
CA THR A 42 6.29 -3.26 25.30
C THR A 42 6.55 -2.08 24.36
N PRO A 43 5.57 -1.60 23.55
CA PRO A 43 5.76 -0.38 22.80
C PRO A 43 5.80 0.78 23.81
N THR A 44 7.00 1.24 24.14
CA THR A 44 7.18 2.56 24.73
C THR A 44 6.74 3.56 23.67
N ALA A 45 5.56 4.14 23.86
CA ALA A 45 5.15 5.35 23.16
C ALA A 45 6.04 6.49 23.68
N GLU A 46 7.21 6.65 23.08
CA GLU A 46 7.96 7.91 23.16
C GLU A 46 7.22 8.96 22.33
N PRO A 47 7.15 10.22 22.76
CA PRO A 47 6.55 11.28 21.97
C PRO A 47 7.32 11.40 20.66
N GLU A 48 6.64 11.21 19.53
CA GLU A 48 7.17 11.59 18.22
C GLU A 48 7.60 13.06 18.33
N ALA A 49 8.90 13.35 18.21
CA ALA A 49 9.34 14.72 18.13
C ALA A 49 8.61 15.36 16.95
N GLU A 50 7.91 16.48 17.18
CA GLU A 50 6.98 17.07 16.22
C GLU A 50 7.64 17.44 14.87
N ASP A 51 8.97 17.46 14.82
CA ASP A 51 9.80 17.79 13.64
C ASP A 51 10.57 16.59 13.04
N ALA A 52 10.38 15.37 13.53
CA ALA A 52 11.10 14.20 13.03
C ALA A 52 10.54 13.77 11.66
N GLN A 53 11.41 13.72 10.65
CA GLN A 53 11.02 13.15 9.35
C GLN A 53 11.23 11.66 9.32
N TRP A 54 10.36 10.96 8.61
CA TRP A 54 10.40 9.50 8.50
C TRP A 54 10.74 9.02 7.09
N LEU A 55 11.27 7.81 7.02
CA LEU A 55 11.44 7.06 5.77
C LEU A 55 10.44 5.90 5.76
N ALA A 56 9.60 5.80 4.74
CA ALA A 56 8.78 4.62 4.52
C ALA A 56 9.19 3.89 3.25
N VAL A 57 8.91 2.59 3.24
CA VAL A 57 8.97 1.78 2.02
C VAL A 57 7.60 1.14 1.83
N LYS A 58 7.04 1.32 0.63
CA LYS A 58 5.76 0.77 0.21
C LYS A 58 5.99 -0.21 -0.93
N ASN A 59 5.64 -1.47 -0.70
CA ASN A 59 5.69 -2.48 -1.75
C ASN A 59 4.42 -2.38 -2.61
N THR A 60 4.57 -2.07 -3.90
CA THR A 60 3.47 -2.04 -4.88
C THR A 60 3.54 -3.21 -5.87
N ARG A 61 4.59 -4.02 -5.79
CA ARG A 61 4.73 -5.26 -6.58
C ARG A 61 3.68 -6.27 -6.14
N ALA A 62 3.32 -7.16 -7.05
CA ALA A 62 2.38 -8.25 -6.77
C ALA A 62 2.95 -9.35 -5.84
N VAL A 63 4.22 -9.27 -5.46
CA VAL A 63 4.91 -10.28 -4.64
C VAL A 63 5.52 -9.65 -3.40
N SER A 64 5.64 -10.45 -2.33
CA SER A 64 6.37 -10.03 -1.13
C SER A 64 7.83 -9.73 -1.47
N THR A 65 8.36 -8.65 -0.91
CA THR A 65 9.74 -8.21 -1.14
C THR A 65 10.42 -7.96 0.20
N TYR A 66 11.55 -8.62 0.43
CA TYR A 66 12.43 -8.30 1.55
C TYR A 66 13.31 -7.09 1.17
N VAL A 67 13.30 -6.07 2.01
CA VAL A 67 14.08 -4.85 1.81
C VAL A 67 15.04 -4.59 2.97
N THR A 68 16.22 -4.09 2.64
CA THR A 68 17.15 -3.46 3.58
C THR A 68 17.31 -2.00 3.19
N VAL A 69 17.20 -1.13 4.18
CA VAL A 69 17.33 0.31 4.01
C VAL A 69 18.51 0.79 4.85
N VAL A 70 19.35 1.63 4.26
CA VAL A 70 20.42 2.35 4.94
C VAL A 70 20.22 3.85 4.70
N VAL A 71 20.31 4.64 5.75
CA VAL A 71 20.26 6.10 5.70
C VAL A 71 21.56 6.62 6.31
N GLU A 72 22.35 7.36 5.55
CA GLU A 72 23.63 7.91 6.00
C GLU A 72 23.60 9.44 5.85
N ALA A 73 23.90 10.18 6.91
CA ALA A 73 24.06 11.62 6.81
C ALA A 73 25.28 11.94 5.93
N VAL A 74 25.14 12.91 5.03
CA VAL A 74 26.21 13.25 4.06
C VAL A 74 27.46 13.81 4.76
N ASP A 75 27.29 14.44 5.92
CA ASP A 75 28.39 14.89 6.77
C ASP A 75 29.04 13.77 7.61
N GLY A 76 28.52 12.55 7.52
CA GLY A 76 28.98 11.37 8.25
C GLY A 76 28.64 11.37 9.74
N SER A 77 27.76 12.28 10.20
CA SER A 77 27.41 12.42 11.62
C SER A 77 26.50 11.30 12.14
N ASP A 78 25.69 10.70 11.26
CA ASP A 78 24.68 9.71 11.63
C ASP A 78 24.52 8.64 10.55
N SER A 79 24.21 7.42 10.97
CA SER A 79 23.78 6.37 10.07
C SER A 79 22.84 5.38 10.74
N PHE A 80 21.85 4.94 9.98
CA PHE A 80 20.86 3.97 10.41
C PHE A 80 20.69 2.91 9.33
N PHE A 81 20.45 1.67 9.75
CA PHE A 81 20.02 0.62 8.84
C PHE A 81 18.95 -0.24 9.51
N ASP A 82 18.01 -0.71 8.70
CA ASP A 82 16.94 -1.62 9.14
C ASP A 82 16.40 -2.40 7.95
N SER A 83 15.65 -3.45 8.22
CA SER A 83 15.16 -4.37 7.21
C SER A 83 13.76 -4.88 7.55
N ALA A 84 12.96 -5.11 6.52
CA ALA A 84 11.61 -5.64 6.69
C ALA A 84 11.22 -6.53 5.51
N ASP A 85 10.44 -7.57 5.80
CA ASP A 85 9.62 -8.25 4.81
C ASP A 85 8.36 -7.42 4.56
N LEU A 86 8.09 -7.09 3.30
CA LEU A 86 6.91 -6.34 2.89
C LEU A 86 6.04 -7.22 2.00
N PHE A 87 4.83 -7.57 2.45
CA PHE A 87 3.85 -8.22 1.60
C PHE A 87 3.50 -7.36 0.38
N SER A 88 2.93 -7.98 -0.65
CA SER A 88 2.29 -7.25 -1.76
C SER A 88 1.32 -6.26 -1.16
N GLY A 89 1.58 -4.99 -1.41
CA GLY A 89 0.80 -3.99 -0.76
C GLY A 89 1.06 -3.87 0.75
N GLU A 90 2.30 -3.89 1.21
CA GLU A 90 2.60 -3.41 2.56
C GLU A 90 3.25 -2.03 2.52
N GLN A 91 3.18 -1.31 3.64
CA GLN A 91 4.03 -0.16 3.87
C GLN A 91 4.57 -0.26 5.29
N VAL A 92 5.89 -0.12 5.42
CA VAL A 92 6.55 0.01 6.72
C VAL A 92 7.16 1.40 6.84
N ARG A 93 7.10 1.97 8.03
CA ARG A 93 7.86 3.17 8.39
C ARG A 93 9.08 2.75 9.18
N PHE A 94 10.25 3.13 8.69
CA PHE A 94 11.50 2.94 9.39
C PHE A 94 11.72 4.11 10.35
N ARG A 95 12.27 3.80 11.52
CA ARG A 95 12.67 4.81 12.52
C ARG A 95 14.00 5.46 12.14
N ALA A 96 14.09 5.96 10.92
CA ALA A 96 15.14 6.90 10.52
C ALA A 96 14.65 8.30 10.91
N ALA A 97 14.87 8.71 12.17
CA ALA A 97 14.54 10.06 12.61
C ALA A 97 15.58 11.01 11.99
N ALA A 98 15.26 11.53 10.80
CA ALA A 98 16.14 12.46 10.11
C ALA A 98 15.91 13.87 10.67
N ALA A 99 17.00 14.54 11.04
CA ALA A 99 16.96 15.92 11.48
C ALA A 99 16.45 16.81 10.32
N PRO A 100 15.61 17.81 10.58
CA PRO A 100 15.18 18.75 9.55
C PRO A 100 16.37 19.55 9.00
N ASP A 101 16.22 20.10 7.79
CA ASP A 101 17.20 20.94 7.09
C ASP A 101 18.59 20.28 6.93
N SER A 102 18.61 18.96 6.73
CA SER A 102 19.81 18.13 6.65
C SER A 102 19.77 17.25 5.39
N GLU A 103 20.93 16.71 5.03
CA GLU A 103 21.09 15.90 3.81
C GLU A 103 21.54 14.48 4.14
N TYR A 104 20.83 13.50 3.56
CA TYR A 104 21.09 12.09 3.73
C TYR A 104 21.22 11.37 2.38
N GLU A 105 22.03 10.32 2.34
CA GLU A 105 22.01 9.30 1.29
C GLU A 105 21.16 8.13 1.77
N VAL A 106 20.10 7.81 1.01
CA VAL A 106 19.22 6.67 1.26
C VAL A 106 19.54 5.58 0.27
N ILE A 107 19.93 4.43 0.78
CA ILE A 107 20.25 3.24 0.01
C ILE A 107 19.19 2.20 0.31
N LEU A 108 18.52 1.70 -0.72
CA LEU A 108 17.56 0.62 -0.59
C LEU A 108 18.04 -0.58 -1.41
N GLU A 109 18.08 -1.74 -0.76
CA GLU A 109 18.42 -3.02 -1.37
C GLU A 109 17.28 -4.02 -1.21
N THR A 110 17.00 -4.78 -2.26
CA THR A 110 16.06 -5.91 -2.20
C THR A 110 16.82 -7.23 -2.15
N ALA A 111 16.19 -8.29 -1.62
CA ALA A 111 16.80 -9.62 -1.59
C ALA A 111 17.14 -10.18 -2.99
N ASP A 112 16.47 -9.71 -4.04
CA ASP A 112 16.73 -10.09 -5.44
C ASP A 112 17.95 -9.38 -6.03
N GLY A 113 18.63 -8.52 -5.25
CA GLY A 113 19.89 -7.87 -5.62
C GLY A 113 19.72 -6.53 -6.32
N GLU A 114 18.50 -5.98 -6.38
CA GLU A 114 18.28 -4.60 -6.79
C GLU A 114 18.82 -3.66 -5.71
N ARG A 115 19.62 -2.67 -6.12
CA ARG A 115 20.16 -1.63 -5.24
C ARG A 115 19.94 -0.27 -5.88
N ILE A 116 19.29 0.62 -5.14
CA ILE A 116 19.05 2.01 -5.55
C ILE A 116 19.61 2.94 -4.47
N THR A 117 20.10 4.09 -4.91
CA THR A 117 20.58 5.16 -4.03
C THR A 117 19.85 6.44 -4.39
N SER A 118 19.40 7.19 -3.39
CA SER A 118 18.73 8.48 -3.55
C SER A 118 19.23 9.48 -2.53
N ARG A 119 19.32 10.75 -2.93
CA ARG A 119 19.63 11.86 -2.03
C ARG A 119 18.33 12.36 -1.41
N TRP A 120 18.33 12.51 -0.09
CA TRP A 120 17.20 13.01 0.69
C TRP A 120 17.56 14.30 1.40
N GLU A 121 16.95 15.39 0.94
CA GLU A 121 17.01 16.69 1.61
C GLU A 121 15.76 16.86 2.46
N THR A 122 15.95 16.82 3.78
CA THR A 122 14.87 17.06 4.74
C THR A 122 14.54 18.55 4.76
N ALA A 123 13.24 18.86 4.83
CA ALA A 123 12.73 20.22 4.92
C ALA A 123 11.55 20.28 5.88
N ARG A 124 11.51 21.26 6.79
CA ARG A 124 10.51 21.34 7.88
C ARG A 124 9.06 21.27 7.41
N GLU A 125 8.78 21.69 6.19
CA GLU A 125 7.45 21.66 5.58
C GLU A 125 6.98 20.26 5.15
N LEU A 126 7.84 19.23 5.26
CA LEU A 126 7.56 17.86 4.84
C LEU A 126 7.66 16.86 5.98
N ASP A 127 6.91 15.77 5.83
CA ASP A 127 6.92 14.67 6.79
C ASP A 127 8.04 13.66 6.54
N GLY A 128 8.56 13.57 5.31
CA GLY A 128 9.71 12.72 5.00
C GLY A 128 9.73 12.15 3.59
N LEU A 129 10.24 10.92 3.45
CA LEU A 129 10.48 10.24 2.18
C LEU A 129 9.76 8.90 2.14
N THR A 130 9.13 8.56 1.02
CA THR A 130 8.56 7.25 0.74
C THR A 130 9.22 6.66 -0.50
N ALA A 131 9.77 5.46 -0.37
CA ALA A 131 10.22 4.65 -1.50
C ALA A 131 9.09 3.68 -1.92
N TYR A 132 8.70 3.73 -3.18
CA TYR A 132 7.73 2.83 -3.78
C TYR A 132 8.48 1.75 -4.55
N LEU A 133 8.33 0.48 -4.14
CA LEU A 133 8.83 -0.66 -4.91
C LEU A 133 7.81 -0.96 -5.99
N THR A 134 8.14 -0.66 -7.24
CA THR A 134 7.31 -0.90 -8.43
C THR A 134 7.93 -2.03 -9.26
N ASP A 135 7.22 -2.53 -10.27
CA ASP A 135 7.78 -3.56 -11.15
C ASP A 135 8.90 -3.02 -12.05
N ASP A 136 8.95 -1.69 -12.28
CA ASP A 136 9.98 -1.03 -13.08
C ASP A 136 11.21 -0.59 -12.25
N GLY A 137 11.12 -0.65 -10.92
CA GLY A 137 12.23 -0.33 -10.03
C GLY A 137 11.78 0.23 -8.67
N VAL A 138 12.45 1.30 -8.23
CA VAL A 138 12.14 1.99 -6.98
C VAL A 138 11.99 3.49 -7.23
N ASP A 139 10.83 4.03 -6.89
CA ASP A 139 10.52 5.46 -7.02
C ASP A 139 10.51 6.14 -5.66
N PHE A 140 11.26 7.24 -5.54
CA PHE A 140 11.30 8.05 -4.32
C PHE A 140 10.39 9.26 -4.41
N TRP A 141 9.59 9.44 -3.36
CA TRP A 141 8.62 10.53 -3.23
C TRP A 141 8.77 11.21 -1.89
N ARG A 142 8.86 12.54 -1.90
CA ARG A 142 8.69 13.36 -0.70
C ARG A 142 7.24 13.24 -0.24
N SER A 143 7.01 13.18 1.06
CA SER A 143 5.70 12.91 1.64
C SER A 143 5.26 14.06 2.55
N VAL A 144 4.00 14.45 2.43
CA VAL A 144 3.35 15.44 3.29
C VAL A 144 1.95 14.96 3.64
N ARG A 145 1.55 15.07 4.90
CA ARG A 145 0.20 14.80 5.38
C ARG A 145 -0.35 16.09 5.98
N CYS A 146 -1.33 16.68 5.30
CA CYS A 146 -1.93 17.90 5.78
C CYS A 146 -2.65 17.69 7.12
N ARG A 147 -2.24 18.52 8.08
CA ARG A 147 -2.90 18.81 9.34
C ARG A 147 -3.41 20.26 9.27
N PRO A 148 -4.25 20.74 10.22
CA PRO A 148 -4.52 22.18 10.33
C PRO A 148 -3.19 22.96 10.33
N GLY A 149 -3.07 24.00 9.48
CA GLY A 149 -1.80 24.74 9.29
C GLY A 149 -0.77 24.05 8.37
N CYS A 150 -1.21 23.17 7.46
CA CYS A 150 -0.36 22.46 6.50
C CYS A 150 0.61 23.41 5.77
N ALA A 151 1.91 23.18 5.92
CA ALA A 151 2.96 24.10 5.47
C ALA A 151 2.98 24.35 3.95
N VAL A 152 2.43 23.40 3.17
CA VAL A 152 2.32 23.51 1.70
C VAL A 152 1.00 24.16 1.25
N SER A 153 0.13 24.55 2.18
CA SER A 153 -1.15 25.19 1.87
C SER A 153 -1.04 26.71 1.94
N ASP A 154 -1.62 27.36 0.94
CA ASP A 154 -1.84 28.82 0.92
C ASP A 154 -3.19 29.21 1.58
N ALA A 155 -3.98 28.24 2.06
CA ALA A 155 -5.32 28.47 2.61
C ALA A 155 -5.31 28.92 4.09
N VAL A 156 -6.20 29.85 4.42
CA VAL A 156 -6.49 30.26 5.82
C VAL A 156 -7.43 29.22 6.44
N GLU A 157 -7.09 28.79 7.66
CA GLU A 157 -7.73 27.73 8.45
C GLU A 157 -9.22 27.48 8.15
N ALA A 158 -9.54 26.27 7.69
CA ALA A 158 -10.86 25.71 7.91
C ALA A 158 -10.87 25.11 9.33
N ASP A 159 -11.50 25.83 10.27
CA ASP A 159 -11.62 25.46 11.70
C ASP A 159 -12.27 24.08 11.96
N ASP A 160 -12.85 23.45 10.93
CA ASP A 160 -13.63 22.22 11.03
C ASP A 160 -13.09 21.10 10.13
N LEU A 161 -11.77 20.82 10.15
CA LEU A 161 -11.28 19.50 9.69
C LEU A 161 -11.71 18.44 10.73
N PRO A 162 -12.71 17.58 10.44
CA PRO A 162 -13.38 16.82 11.47
C PRO A 162 -12.54 15.64 11.97
N LEU A 163 -12.63 15.39 13.30
CA LEU A 163 -12.12 14.27 14.10
C LEU A 163 -11.30 13.25 13.30
N ILE A 164 -9.99 13.52 13.18
CA ILE A 164 -9.00 12.54 12.75
C ILE A 164 -9.08 11.39 13.78
N GLY A 165 -9.61 10.23 13.37
CA GLY A 165 -9.40 9.01 14.14
C GLY A 165 -7.89 8.84 14.32
N ASP A 166 -7.45 8.31 15.45
CA ASP A 166 -6.04 8.20 15.85
C ASP A 166 -5.12 7.45 14.85
N GLY A 167 -5.67 6.99 13.72
CA GLY A 167 -4.95 6.30 12.66
C GLY A 167 -4.60 4.86 13.02
N THR A 168 -5.04 4.37 14.17
CA THR A 168 -4.60 3.07 14.71
C THR A 168 -5.47 1.89 14.26
N GLY A 169 -6.52 2.11 13.46
CA GLY A 169 -7.35 1.04 12.89
C GLY A 169 -7.84 1.31 11.46
N ARG A 170 -7.92 0.25 10.63
CA ARG A 170 -8.43 0.26 9.24
C ARG A 170 -9.83 0.90 9.11
N TRP A 171 -10.66 0.79 10.16
CA TRP A 171 -12.02 1.34 10.23
C TRP A 171 -12.08 2.81 10.66
N TYR A 172 -10.94 3.37 11.08
CA TYR A 172 -10.80 4.72 11.60
C TYR A 172 -9.76 5.54 10.80
N ALA A 173 -9.43 5.18 9.56
CA ALA A 173 -8.67 6.05 8.67
C ALA A 173 -9.63 6.94 7.85
N PRO A 174 -9.44 8.27 7.81
CA PRO A 174 -10.33 9.17 7.07
C PRO A 174 -10.18 8.95 5.56
N ALA A 175 -11.25 9.18 4.81
CA ALA A 175 -11.14 9.25 3.36
C ALA A 175 -10.14 10.35 3.01
N SER A 176 -9.19 10.04 2.12
CA SER A 176 -8.07 10.92 1.84
C SER A 176 -7.96 11.23 0.35
N LEU A 177 -7.77 12.51 0.04
CA LEU A 177 -7.34 12.95 -1.28
C LEU A 177 -5.81 12.95 -1.30
N VAL A 178 -5.22 12.36 -2.32
CA VAL A 178 -3.77 12.25 -2.48
C VAL A 178 -3.38 12.98 -3.75
N LEU A 179 -2.70 14.12 -3.61
CA LEU A 179 -2.22 14.94 -4.72
C LEU A 179 -0.75 14.60 -4.98
N GLN A 180 -0.40 14.22 -6.19
CA GLN A 180 0.95 13.80 -6.57
C GLN A 180 1.52 14.77 -7.61
N ASN A 181 2.64 15.41 -7.29
CA ASN A 181 3.45 16.15 -8.25
C ASN A 181 4.67 15.30 -8.66
N PRO A 182 4.60 14.55 -9.78
CA PRO A 182 5.70 13.73 -10.28
C PRO A 182 6.82 14.53 -10.95
N THR A 183 6.62 15.83 -11.17
CA THR A 183 7.56 16.64 -11.95
C THR A 183 8.73 17.12 -11.10
N ASP A 184 9.78 17.58 -11.79
CA ASP A 184 10.99 18.09 -11.13
C ASP A 184 10.88 19.60 -10.76
N SER A 185 9.67 20.17 -10.84
CA SER A 185 9.37 21.56 -10.48
C SER A 185 8.16 21.66 -9.55
N GLU A 186 8.12 22.69 -8.72
CA GLU A 186 6.93 23.01 -7.92
C GLU A 186 5.71 23.26 -8.82
N ARG A 187 4.52 22.88 -8.34
CA ARG A 187 3.25 23.13 -9.02
C ARG A 187 2.19 23.74 -8.09
N PRO A 188 1.51 24.82 -8.50
CA PRO A 188 0.32 25.28 -7.82
C PRO A 188 -0.85 24.34 -8.10
N VAL A 189 -1.65 24.10 -7.08
CA VAL A 189 -2.84 23.26 -7.15
C VAL A 189 -3.95 23.90 -6.35
N GLU A 190 -5.09 24.13 -6.98
CA GLU A 190 -6.34 24.45 -6.30
C GLU A 190 -7.20 23.18 -6.24
N THR A 191 -7.88 22.98 -5.14
CA THR A 191 -8.63 21.75 -4.89
C THR A 191 -9.92 22.08 -4.15
N SER A 192 -11.03 21.62 -4.71
CA SER A 192 -12.34 21.66 -4.08
C SER A 192 -12.89 20.25 -3.94
N VAL A 193 -13.38 19.92 -2.75
CA VAL A 193 -14.10 18.67 -2.50
C VAL A 193 -15.46 19.01 -1.93
N SER A 194 -16.52 18.50 -2.57
CA SER A 194 -17.90 18.72 -2.13
C SER A 194 -18.65 17.41 -1.94
N LEU A 195 -19.64 17.42 -1.06
CA LEU A 195 -20.57 16.31 -0.83
C LEU A 195 -21.99 16.86 -0.85
N ARG A 196 -22.83 16.37 -1.79
CA ARG A 196 -24.22 16.82 -1.96
C ARG A 196 -24.33 18.34 -2.11
N GLY A 197 -23.40 18.94 -2.86
CA GLY A 197 -23.35 20.38 -3.13
C GLY A 197 -22.85 21.25 -1.98
N SER A 198 -22.46 20.67 -0.85
CA SER A 198 -21.78 21.39 0.24
C SER A 198 -20.28 21.20 0.13
N THR A 199 -19.52 22.30 0.11
CA THR A 199 -18.05 22.27 0.12
C THR A 199 -17.54 21.72 1.46
N VAL A 200 -16.68 20.71 1.37
CA VAL A 200 -16.01 20.05 2.49
C VAL A 200 -14.54 20.50 2.59
N LEU A 201 -13.90 20.71 1.43
CA LEU A 201 -12.56 21.28 1.32
C LEU A 201 -12.57 22.30 0.19
N ASP A 202 -11.91 23.42 0.41
CA ASP A 202 -11.55 24.38 -0.64
C ASP A 202 -10.18 24.97 -0.25
N ALA A 203 -9.14 24.59 -0.97
CA ALA A 203 -7.77 24.90 -0.59
C ALA A 203 -6.85 25.01 -1.81
N ALA A 204 -5.87 25.89 -1.68
CA ALA A 204 -4.75 26.00 -2.61
C ALA A 204 -3.47 25.46 -1.95
N TYR A 205 -2.64 24.80 -2.76
CA TYR A 205 -1.38 24.20 -2.35
C TYR A 205 -0.27 24.53 -3.35
N ARG A 206 0.96 24.58 -2.85
CA ARG A 206 2.18 24.57 -3.66
C ARG A 206 2.91 23.28 -3.41
N LEU A 207 2.81 22.35 -4.35
CA LEU A 207 3.41 21.03 -4.22
C LEU A 207 4.83 21.05 -4.76
N PRO A 208 5.86 20.83 -3.93
CA PRO A 208 7.23 20.73 -4.41
C PRO A 208 7.39 19.60 -5.42
N ALA A 209 8.52 19.61 -6.14
CA ALA A 209 8.91 18.53 -7.03
C ALA A 209 8.86 17.17 -6.31
N ARG A 210 8.47 16.12 -7.05
CA ARG A 210 8.47 14.72 -6.58
C ARG A 210 7.77 14.52 -5.22
N THR A 211 6.65 15.19 -5.00
CA THR A 211 5.94 15.21 -3.71
C THR A 211 4.55 14.59 -3.80
N GLU A 212 4.18 13.83 -2.77
CA GLU A 212 2.83 13.33 -2.53
C GLU A 212 2.23 14.01 -1.29
N LEU A 213 1.09 14.69 -1.47
CA LEU A 213 0.33 15.35 -0.42
C LEU A 213 -0.93 14.55 -0.07
N TRP A 214 -1.06 14.19 1.20
CA TRP A 214 -2.20 13.48 1.77
C TRP A 214 -3.11 14.47 2.50
N VAL A 215 -4.31 14.71 1.95
CA VAL A 215 -5.31 15.60 2.52
C VAL A 215 -6.48 14.78 3.10
N PRO A 216 -6.65 14.72 4.43
CA PRO A 216 -7.79 14.05 5.03
C PRO A 216 -9.06 14.89 4.83
N ILE A 217 -10.15 14.26 4.37
CA ILE A 217 -11.40 14.96 4.03
C ILE A 217 -12.49 14.74 5.08
N SER A 218 -12.94 13.50 5.31
CA SER A 218 -13.86 13.14 6.41
C SER A 218 -14.19 11.64 6.40
N TYR A 219 -14.98 11.16 7.36
CA TYR A 219 -15.55 9.80 7.42
C TYR A 219 -16.96 9.68 6.85
N ARG A 220 -17.50 10.72 6.19
CA ARG A 220 -18.86 10.63 5.64
C ARG A 220 -18.84 9.71 4.40
N THR A 221 -19.69 8.68 4.42
CA THR A 221 -19.94 7.87 3.23
C THR A 221 -20.78 8.66 2.22
N GLY A 222 -20.56 8.39 0.93
CA GLY A 222 -21.24 9.06 -0.17
C GLY A 222 -20.32 9.27 -1.37
N THR A 223 -20.91 9.81 -2.43
CA THR A 223 -20.18 10.22 -3.63
C THR A 223 -19.79 11.68 -3.48
N TYR A 224 -18.49 11.92 -3.31
CA TYR A 224 -17.92 13.26 -3.33
C TYR A 224 -17.69 13.70 -4.77
N THR A 225 -17.69 15.01 -5.01
CA THR A 225 -17.16 15.61 -6.22
C THR A 225 -15.83 16.24 -5.88
N VAL A 226 -14.77 15.81 -6.56
CA VAL A 226 -13.41 16.35 -6.42
C VAL A 226 -13.09 17.14 -7.68
N ALA A 227 -12.81 18.42 -7.52
CA ALA A 227 -12.28 19.29 -8.55
C ALA A 227 -10.84 19.63 -8.20
N VAL A 228 -9.93 19.49 -9.17
CA VAL A 228 -8.52 19.86 -9.03
C VAL A 228 -8.10 20.67 -10.24
N ASP A 229 -7.57 21.85 -9.99
CA ASP A 229 -7.03 22.78 -10.97
C ASP A 229 -5.52 22.94 -10.72
N SER A 230 -4.72 22.84 -11.77
CA SER A 230 -3.27 23.03 -11.71
C SER A 230 -2.77 23.62 -13.02
N ASP A 231 -2.22 24.83 -12.93
CA ASP A 231 -1.91 25.66 -14.09
C ASP A 231 -3.16 25.86 -14.99
N ASP A 232 -3.06 25.60 -16.29
CA ASP A 232 -4.17 25.70 -17.26
C ASP A 232 -4.99 24.41 -17.39
N ARG A 233 -4.93 23.51 -16.40
CA ARG A 233 -5.54 22.17 -16.48
C ARG A 233 -6.44 21.91 -15.29
N SER A 234 -7.58 21.30 -15.57
CA SER A 234 -8.57 20.98 -14.57
C SER A 234 -9.13 19.58 -14.77
N THR A 235 -9.58 18.99 -13.67
CA THR A 235 -10.37 17.76 -13.70
C THR A 235 -11.46 17.86 -12.65
N GLU A 236 -12.64 17.32 -12.97
CA GLU A 236 -13.72 17.12 -12.02
C GLU A 236 -14.14 15.66 -12.08
N THR A 237 -14.33 15.05 -10.92
CA THR A 237 -14.56 13.62 -10.86
C THR A 237 -15.36 13.20 -9.63
N GLU A 238 -16.17 12.15 -9.81
CA GLU A 238 -16.86 11.51 -8.72
C GLU A 238 -15.91 10.61 -7.92
N TRP A 239 -16.07 10.63 -6.61
CA TRP A 239 -15.29 9.85 -5.67
C TRP A 239 -16.22 9.11 -4.71
N PRO A 240 -16.51 7.82 -4.98
CA PRO A 240 -17.41 7.03 -4.14
C PRO A 240 -16.67 6.52 -2.89
N VAL A 241 -17.04 7.05 -1.72
CA VAL A 241 -16.53 6.60 -0.41
C VAL A 241 -17.62 5.76 0.26
N PRO A 242 -17.32 4.52 0.70
CA PRO A 242 -15.98 4.03 1.02
C PRO A 242 -15.36 3.06 -0.01
N ALA A 243 -16.00 2.85 -1.17
CA ALA A 243 -15.50 1.94 -2.21
C ALA A 243 -14.09 2.31 -2.70
N VAL A 244 -13.80 3.61 -2.75
CA VAL A 244 -12.48 4.18 -2.99
C VAL A 244 -12.13 5.04 -1.77
N PRO A 245 -11.37 4.55 -0.77
CA PRO A 245 -11.07 5.35 0.40
C PRO A 245 -9.96 6.40 0.18
N GLN A 246 -9.19 6.23 -0.90
CA GLN A 246 -8.14 7.16 -1.30
C GLN A 246 -8.35 7.57 -2.76
N ARG A 247 -8.54 8.86 -3.01
CA ARG A 247 -8.57 9.39 -4.38
C ARG A 247 -7.19 9.91 -4.71
N HIS A 248 -6.54 9.32 -5.70
CA HIS A 248 -5.24 9.80 -6.17
C HIS A 248 -5.44 10.72 -7.38
N VAL A 249 -4.82 11.90 -7.34
CA VAL A 249 -4.78 12.84 -8.44
C VAL A 249 -3.31 13.11 -8.74
N ARG A 250 -2.89 12.75 -9.94
CA ARG A 250 -1.52 12.87 -10.40
C ARG A 250 -1.42 13.99 -11.42
N LEU A 251 -0.49 14.90 -11.16
CA LEU A 251 -0.33 16.18 -11.86
C LEU A 251 0.78 16.06 -12.93
N ASP A 252 0.61 15.17 -13.90
CA ASP A 252 1.55 15.00 -15.03
C ASP A 252 1.33 16.09 -16.10
N GLU A 253 1.53 15.78 -17.39
CA GLU A 253 1.10 16.61 -18.53
C GLU A 253 -0.42 16.80 -18.55
N SER A 254 -1.16 15.77 -18.11
CA SER A 254 -2.60 15.83 -17.82
C SER A 254 -2.85 15.61 -16.32
N VAL A 255 -4.01 16.07 -15.83
CA VAL A 255 -4.44 15.76 -14.45
C VAL A 255 -5.13 14.39 -14.48
N ALA A 256 -4.37 13.36 -14.14
CA ALA A 256 -4.84 11.98 -14.13
C ALA A 256 -5.46 11.64 -12.77
N VAL A 257 -6.60 10.97 -12.78
CA VAL A 257 -7.29 10.58 -11.55
C VAL A 257 -7.38 9.06 -11.48
N GLY A 258 -7.04 8.52 -10.31
CA GLY A 258 -7.16 7.10 -10.02
C GLY A 258 -7.37 6.84 -8.54
N CYS A 259 -7.04 5.63 -8.11
CA CYS A 259 -7.13 5.22 -6.71
C CYS A 259 -5.77 4.78 -6.14
N GLY A 260 -4.66 5.14 -6.82
CA GLY A 260 -3.29 4.85 -6.40
C GLY A 260 -2.70 3.64 -7.13
N PRO A 261 -1.62 3.02 -6.62
CA PRO A 261 -1.07 1.80 -7.19
C PRO A 261 -2.11 0.67 -7.12
N ALA A 262 -2.19 -0.14 -8.18
CA ALA A 262 -3.18 -1.20 -8.27
C ALA A 262 -3.05 -2.22 -7.13
N THR A 263 -4.17 -2.83 -6.77
CA THR A 263 -4.18 -4.12 -6.08
C THR A 263 -4.46 -5.18 -7.13
N PRO A 264 -3.44 -5.68 -7.84
CA PRO A 264 -3.68 -6.38 -9.08
C PRO A 264 -4.14 -7.82 -8.86
N GLN A 265 -4.19 -8.32 -7.62
CA GLN A 265 -4.49 -9.72 -7.30
C GLN A 265 -5.99 -9.99 -7.20
N LEU A 266 -6.42 -11.04 -7.91
CA LEU A 266 -7.76 -11.63 -7.85
C LEU A 266 -7.63 -13.12 -7.54
N ALA A 267 -8.38 -13.59 -6.56
CA ALA A 267 -8.56 -15.00 -6.26
C ALA A 267 -9.88 -15.50 -6.84
N VAL A 268 -9.91 -16.76 -7.25
CA VAL A 268 -11.15 -17.49 -7.55
C VAL A 268 -11.17 -18.72 -6.66
N SER A 269 -12.22 -18.85 -5.86
CA SER A 269 -12.37 -19.91 -4.87
C SER A 269 -13.62 -20.72 -5.16
N ASN A 270 -13.46 -22.03 -5.28
CA ASN A 270 -14.56 -22.98 -5.42
C ASN A 270 -14.96 -23.51 -4.03
N ASN A 271 -16.08 -23.02 -3.50
CA ASN A 271 -16.65 -23.49 -2.23
C ASN A 271 -17.79 -24.49 -2.46
N ASP A 272 -17.89 -25.04 -3.67
CA ASP A 272 -18.73 -26.17 -3.99
C ASP A 272 -17.98 -27.50 -3.73
N SER A 273 -18.75 -28.56 -3.56
CA SER A 273 -18.28 -29.93 -3.40
C SER A 273 -17.97 -30.65 -4.73
N ILE A 274 -18.20 -29.97 -5.86
CA ILE A 274 -17.93 -30.49 -7.21
C ILE A 274 -16.91 -29.61 -7.94
N GLU A 275 -16.24 -30.20 -8.93
CA GLU A 275 -15.36 -29.48 -9.85
C GLU A 275 -16.15 -28.39 -10.61
N GLN A 276 -15.52 -27.24 -10.79
CA GLN A 276 -16.10 -26.10 -11.51
C GLN A 276 -15.25 -25.71 -12.71
N GLU A 277 -15.88 -25.63 -13.89
CA GLU A 277 -15.28 -25.03 -15.07
C GLU A 277 -15.87 -23.64 -15.31
N LEU A 278 -15.02 -22.62 -15.33
CA LEU A 278 -15.45 -21.23 -15.50
C LEU A 278 -14.45 -20.42 -16.33
N THR A 279 -14.95 -19.36 -16.96
CA THR A 279 -14.12 -18.36 -17.63
C THR A 279 -14.28 -17.02 -16.92
N VAL A 280 -13.21 -16.51 -16.34
CA VAL A 280 -13.16 -15.17 -15.76
C VAL A 280 -12.62 -14.21 -16.79
N SER A 281 -13.34 -13.13 -17.06
CA SER A 281 -12.86 -12.03 -17.90
C SER A 281 -13.03 -10.69 -17.20
N LEU A 282 -12.09 -9.78 -17.43
CA LEU A 282 -12.13 -8.42 -16.91
C LEU A 282 -12.20 -7.46 -18.08
N HIS A 283 -13.12 -6.51 -17.98
CA HIS A 283 -13.36 -5.48 -18.99
C HIS A 283 -13.22 -4.10 -18.35
N ARG A 284 -12.71 -3.15 -19.13
CA ARG A 284 -12.70 -1.72 -18.80
C ARG A 284 -13.23 -0.99 -20.02
N ASP A 285 -14.24 -0.15 -19.83
CA ASP A 285 -14.89 0.59 -20.92
C ASP A 285 -15.31 -0.31 -22.10
N ASP A 286 -15.89 -1.47 -21.77
CA ASP A 286 -16.28 -2.55 -22.71
C ASP A 286 -15.12 -3.22 -23.49
N GLU A 287 -13.87 -2.86 -23.21
CA GLU A 287 -12.68 -3.51 -23.79
C GLU A 287 -12.17 -4.63 -22.89
N LEU A 288 -11.94 -5.81 -23.48
CA LEU A 288 -11.39 -6.97 -22.79
C LEU A 288 -9.92 -6.72 -22.38
N GLN A 289 -9.67 -6.70 -21.08
CA GLN A 289 -8.33 -6.50 -20.50
C GLN A 289 -7.68 -7.83 -20.14
N PHE A 290 -8.48 -8.80 -19.69
CA PHE A 290 -8.00 -10.12 -19.28
C PHE A 290 -9.07 -11.19 -19.50
N SER A 291 -8.65 -12.41 -19.85
CA SER A 291 -9.52 -13.59 -19.87
C SER A 291 -8.74 -14.84 -19.49
N ARG A 292 -9.30 -15.65 -18.59
CA ARG A 292 -8.73 -16.94 -18.18
C ARG A 292 -9.82 -17.96 -17.94
N ARG A 293 -9.65 -19.13 -18.57
CA ARG A 293 -10.41 -20.33 -18.24
C ARG A 293 -9.76 -21.05 -17.06
N LEU A 294 -10.57 -21.47 -16.10
CA LEU A 294 -10.18 -22.19 -14.91
C LEU A 294 -11.01 -23.46 -14.79
N THR A 295 -10.34 -24.53 -14.36
CA THR A 295 -10.97 -25.73 -13.82
C THR A 295 -10.53 -25.77 -12.36
N LEU A 296 -11.48 -25.76 -11.43
CA LEU A 296 -11.24 -25.68 -10.00
C LEU A 296 -11.77 -26.95 -9.32
N ASP A 297 -10.89 -27.67 -8.64
CA ASP A 297 -11.26 -28.77 -7.76
C ASP A 297 -12.14 -28.26 -6.58
N PRO A 298 -12.88 -29.14 -5.89
CA PRO A 298 -13.59 -28.75 -4.67
C PRO A 298 -12.64 -28.12 -3.64
N GLU A 299 -13.06 -27.01 -3.04
CA GLU A 299 -12.29 -26.22 -2.05
C GLU A 299 -11.00 -25.58 -2.61
N GLU A 300 -10.76 -25.63 -3.92
CA GLU A 300 -9.57 -25.03 -4.54
C GLU A 300 -9.70 -23.50 -4.63
N THR A 301 -8.59 -22.80 -4.34
CA THR A 301 -8.45 -21.37 -4.56
C THR A 301 -7.24 -21.10 -5.44
N VAL A 302 -7.46 -20.37 -6.54
CA VAL A 302 -6.42 -19.98 -7.49
C VAL A 302 -6.30 -18.46 -7.50
N GLU A 303 -5.10 -17.97 -7.21
CA GLU A 303 -4.76 -16.55 -7.23
C GLU A 303 -3.99 -16.17 -8.51
N PHE A 304 -4.24 -14.97 -9.04
CA PHE A 304 -3.51 -14.43 -10.17
C PHE A 304 -3.60 -12.90 -10.24
N THR A 305 -2.80 -12.33 -11.14
CA THR A 305 -2.63 -10.89 -11.34
C THR A 305 -3.24 -10.49 -12.69
N PRO A 306 -4.58 -10.34 -12.82
CA PRO A 306 -5.20 -10.13 -14.13
C PRO A 306 -4.89 -8.77 -14.78
N VAL A 307 -4.61 -7.73 -13.99
CA VAL A 307 -4.43 -6.35 -14.46
C VAL A 307 -3.38 -5.64 -13.62
N MET A 308 -2.66 -4.67 -14.20
CA MET A 308 -1.64 -3.89 -13.48
C MET A 308 -2.07 -2.47 -13.13
N ASP A 309 -3.13 -1.98 -13.79
CA ASP A 309 -3.64 -0.63 -13.56
C ASP A 309 -4.73 -0.63 -12.48
N SER A 310 -4.80 0.45 -11.72
CA SER A 310 -5.85 0.62 -10.72
C SER A 310 -7.13 1.15 -11.34
N GLY A 311 -8.26 0.97 -10.64
CA GLY A 311 -9.55 1.49 -11.07
C GLY A 311 -10.64 0.43 -11.21
N PRO A 312 -11.81 0.81 -11.75
CA PRO A 312 -12.92 -0.11 -11.90
C PRO A 312 -12.69 -1.06 -13.08
N TYR A 313 -13.07 -2.31 -12.87
CA TYR A 313 -13.16 -3.35 -13.89
C TYR A 313 -14.50 -4.06 -13.76
N GLU A 314 -15.15 -4.32 -14.89
CA GLU A 314 -16.27 -5.25 -14.94
C GLU A 314 -15.71 -6.67 -14.98
N VAL A 315 -15.98 -7.43 -13.93
CA VAL A 315 -15.62 -8.83 -13.83
C VAL A 315 -16.80 -9.66 -14.32
N ARG A 316 -16.60 -10.38 -15.41
CA ARG A 316 -17.58 -11.33 -15.96
C ARG A 316 -17.11 -12.75 -15.72
N VAL A 317 -17.95 -13.56 -15.10
CA VAL A 317 -17.72 -14.99 -14.87
C VAL A 317 -18.72 -15.77 -15.70
N GLU A 318 -18.23 -16.51 -16.68
CA GLU A 318 -19.04 -17.40 -17.51
C GLU A 318 -18.91 -18.84 -17.00
N ARG A 319 -20.05 -19.50 -16.79
CA ARG A 319 -20.16 -20.88 -16.34
C ARG A 319 -21.41 -21.50 -16.94
N ASP A 320 -21.32 -22.71 -17.50
CA ASP A 320 -22.47 -23.46 -18.02
C ASP A 320 -23.38 -22.68 -19.00
N GLY A 321 -22.83 -21.66 -19.67
CA GLY A 321 -23.57 -20.75 -20.56
C GLY A 321 -24.29 -19.59 -19.87
N GLU A 322 -24.21 -19.49 -18.55
CA GLU A 322 -24.65 -18.35 -17.76
C GLU A 322 -23.50 -17.37 -17.51
N THR A 323 -23.82 -16.08 -17.39
CA THR A 323 -22.85 -15.02 -17.13
C THR A 323 -23.24 -14.25 -15.88
N PHE A 324 -22.35 -14.22 -14.91
CA PHE A 324 -22.40 -13.30 -13.77
C PHE A 324 -21.52 -12.08 -14.07
N SER A 325 -21.98 -10.88 -13.71
CA SER A 325 -21.18 -9.65 -13.83
C SER A 325 -21.23 -8.85 -12.55
N THR A 326 -20.09 -8.28 -12.17
CA THR A 326 -19.95 -7.35 -11.04
C THR A 326 -18.79 -6.39 -11.29
N THR A 327 -18.68 -5.34 -10.48
CA THR A 327 -17.56 -4.40 -10.55
C THR A 327 -16.53 -4.73 -9.47
N TRP A 328 -15.29 -4.92 -9.89
CA TRP A 328 -14.13 -4.95 -9.00
C TRP A 328 -13.37 -3.63 -9.11
N TRP A 329 -13.09 -3.03 -7.96
CA TRP A 329 -12.21 -1.86 -7.89
C TRP A 329 -10.82 -2.35 -7.52
N ALA A 330 -9.89 -2.37 -8.47
CA ALA A 330 -8.47 -2.73 -8.24
C ALA A 330 -7.74 -1.59 -7.51
N CYS A 331 -8.27 -1.18 -6.36
CA CYS A 331 -7.89 -0.03 -5.56
C CYS A 331 -7.50 -0.46 -4.12
N PRO A 332 -6.50 0.19 -3.48
CA PRO A 332 -6.23 0.07 -2.05
C PRO A 332 -7.44 0.47 -1.16
N PRO A 333 -7.61 -0.08 0.07
CA PRO A 333 -6.70 -0.87 0.90
C PRO A 333 -6.91 -2.38 0.74
N ARG A 334 -5.93 -3.13 1.22
CA ARG A 334 -5.41 -4.31 0.55
C ARG A 334 -5.87 -5.61 1.22
N GLU A 335 -6.80 -6.30 0.58
CA GLU A 335 -7.01 -7.74 0.66
C GLU A 335 -7.24 -8.26 -0.76
N VAL A 336 -6.84 -9.49 -1.02
CA VAL A 336 -7.13 -10.16 -2.30
C VAL A 336 -8.65 -10.15 -2.48
N ALA A 337 -9.10 -9.68 -3.64
CA ALA A 337 -10.51 -9.80 -3.98
C ALA A 337 -10.78 -11.25 -4.42
N THR A 338 -11.81 -11.88 -3.86
CA THR A 338 -12.11 -13.28 -4.09
C THR A 338 -13.45 -13.43 -4.79
N LEU A 339 -13.44 -13.96 -6.00
CA LEU A 339 -14.63 -14.51 -6.64
C LEU A 339 -14.94 -15.86 -6.00
N LEU A 340 -16.00 -15.92 -5.22
CA LEU A 340 -16.48 -17.12 -4.56
C LEU A 340 -17.56 -17.78 -5.41
N VAL A 341 -17.36 -19.04 -5.77
CA VAL A 341 -18.40 -19.92 -6.33
C VAL A 341 -18.98 -20.73 -5.18
N ASP A 342 -20.28 -20.56 -4.89
CA ASP A 342 -20.96 -21.28 -3.83
C ASP A 342 -21.54 -22.63 -4.30
N ALA A 343 -21.98 -23.45 -3.33
CA ALA A 343 -22.55 -24.78 -3.59
C ALA A 343 -23.91 -24.79 -4.31
N ALA A 344 -24.58 -23.63 -4.41
CA ALA A 344 -25.77 -23.47 -5.24
C ALA A 344 -25.41 -23.02 -6.68
N GLY A 345 -24.12 -22.79 -6.93
CA GLY A 345 -23.58 -22.28 -8.18
C GLY A 345 -23.63 -20.76 -8.33
N GLY A 346 -23.99 -20.05 -7.26
CA GLY A 346 -23.92 -18.59 -7.21
C GLY A 346 -22.46 -18.12 -7.25
N VAL A 347 -22.21 -17.03 -7.98
CA VAL A 347 -20.92 -16.35 -7.99
C VAL A 347 -21.08 -15.02 -7.24
N SER A 348 -20.13 -14.72 -6.35
CA SER A 348 -20.08 -13.44 -5.65
C SER A 348 -18.65 -12.92 -5.57
N LEU A 349 -18.48 -11.61 -5.57
CA LEU A 349 -17.17 -10.98 -5.33
C LEU A 349 -17.10 -10.54 -3.88
N GLN A 350 -16.16 -11.14 -3.13
CA GLN A 350 -15.76 -10.69 -1.81
C GLN A 350 -14.55 -9.79 -1.96
N GLN A 351 -14.70 -8.51 -1.62
CA GLN A 351 -13.60 -7.58 -1.58
C GLN A 351 -13.46 -7.04 -0.16
N GLY A 352 -12.22 -7.01 0.33
CA GLY A 352 -11.88 -6.42 1.60
C GLY A 352 -12.14 -4.92 1.64
N GLY A 353 -13.32 -4.53 2.10
CA GLY A 353 -13.72 -3.15 2.26
C GLY A 353 -15.15 -3.08 2.79
N PRO A 354 -15.57 -1.93 3.37
CA PRO A 354 -16.95 -1.75 3.79
C PRO A 354 -17.91 -2.00 2.62
N GLN A 355 -18.73 -3.05 2.75
CA GLN A 355 -19.85 -3.29 1.84
C GLN A 355 -20.93 -2.22 2.07
N PRO A 356 -21.56 -1.69 1.01
CA PRO A 356 -22.74 -0.85 1.17
C PRO A 356 -23.85 -1.69 1.83
N GLY A 357 -24.27 -1.26 3.03
CA GLY A 357 -25.41 -1.83 3.75
C GLY A 357 -26.74 -1.24 3.32
#